data_AF-A0AAU6Y910-F1
#
_entry.id   AF-A0AAU6Y910-F1
#
_cell.length_a   1.000
_cell.length_b   1.000
_cell.length_c   1.000
_cell.angle_alpha   90.00
_cell.angle_beta   90.00
_cell.angle_gamma   90.00
#
_symmetry.space_group_name_H-M   'P 1'
#
loop_
_entity.id
_entity.type
_entity.pdbx_description
1 polymer ?
#
loop_
_entity_poly.entity_id
_entity_poly.type
_entity_poly.pdbx_seq_one_letter_code
_entity_poly.pdbx_strand_id
1 'polypeptide(L)' 'METLHNIKSDLVRTAEHLDKLSQAMSGHARFMEARGSSPSELDVTAHIRSIDVVAHELRAVAARIDDIEGA' A
#
# COMPACT_ATOMS: atom_id res chain seq x y z
N MET A 1 -7.51 9.90 -24.01
CA MET A 1 -7.60 10.23 -22.57
C MET A 1 -8.26 9.12 -21.75
N GLU A 2 -9.15 8.29 -22.30
CA GLU A 2 -9.76 7.14 -21.58
C GLU A 2 -8.74 6.21 -20.91
N THR A 3 -7.60 5.94 -21.56
CA THR A 3 -6.54 5.06 -21.03
C THR A 3 -5.82 5.66 -19.82
N LEU A 4 -5.53 6.96 -19.81
CA LEU A 4 -4.83 7.61 -18.68
C LEU A 4 -5.73 7.69 -17.44
N HIS A 5 -7.01 8.02 -17.63
CA HIS A 5 -8.01 7.98 -16.59
C HIS A 5 -8.15 6.56 -15.97
N ASN A 6 -8.16 5.52 -16.82
CA ASN A 6 -8.22 4.14 -16.34
C ASN A 6 -6.95 3.75 -15.56
N ILE A 7 -5.75 4.10 -16.07
CA ILE A 7 -4.48 3.87 -15.37
C ILE A 7 -4.49 4.57 -14.00
N LYS A 8 -4.93 5.83 -13.93
CA LYS A 8 -5.05 6.56 -12.67
C LYS A 8 -5.96 5.84 -11.68
N SER A 9 -7.16 5.44 -12.13
CA SER A 9 -8.14 4.72 -11.31
C SER A 9 -7.55 3.42 -10.75
N ASP A 10 -6.82 2.67 -11.58
CA ASP A 10 -6.19 1.41 -11.19
C ASP A 10 -5.04 1.63 -10.19
N LEU A 11 -4.23 2.68 -10.37
CA LEU A 11 -3.18 3.05 -9.41
C LEU A 11 -3.77 3.39 -8.03
N VAL A 12 -4.84 4.18 -7.99
CA VAL A 12 -5.54 4.54 -6.74
C VAL A 12 -6.15 3.32 -6.07
N ARG A 13 -6.85 2.47 -6.83
CA ARG A 13 -7.42 1.21 -6.30
C ARG A 13 -6.37 0.27 -5.76
N THR A 14 -5.24 0.16 -6.46
CA THR A 14 -4.15 -0.70 -6.02
C THR A 14 -3.55 -0.17 -4.71
N ALA A 15 -3.35 1.15 -4.58
CA ALA A 15 -2.92 1.75 -3.32
C ALA A 15 -3.90 1.48 -2.17
N GLU A 16 -5.21 1.59 -2.40
CA GLU A 16 -6.24 1.25 -1.40
C GLU A 16 -6.21 -0.23 -0.98
N HIS A 17 -5.96 -1.14 -1.92
CA HIS A 17 -5.80 -2.57 -1.61
C HIS A 17 -4.55 -2.84 -0.76
N LEU A 18 -3.45 -2.15 -1.06
CA LEU A 18 -2.21 -2.25 -0.28
C LEU A 18 -2.39 -1.71 1.14
N ASP A 19 -3.09 -0.60 1.33
CA ASP A 19 -3.42 -0.09 2.67
C ASP A 19 -4.24 -1.12 3.48
N LYS A 20 -5.24 -1.75 2.86
CA LYS A 20 -6.05 -2.80 3.52
C LYS A 20 -5.20 -4.00 3.91
N LEU A 21 -4.26 -4.39 3.04
CA LEU A 21 -3.31 -5.47 3.33
C LEU A 21 -2.39 -5.10 4.49
N SER A 22 -1.83 -3.90 4.49
CA SER A 22 -0.98 -3.36 5.57
C SER A 22 -1.72 -3.36 6.92
N GLN A 23 -2.98 -2.94 6.94
CA GLN A 23 -3.82 -2.98 8.14
C GLN A 23 -4.06 -4.41 8.66
N ALA A 24 -4.38 -5.34 7.75
CA ALA A 24 -4.59 -6.75 8.11
C ALA A 24 -3.31 -7.38 8.67
N MET A 25 -2.16 -7.13 8.02
CA MET A 25 -0.85 -7.60 8.49
C MET A 25 -0.46 -6.99 9.83
N SER A 26 -0.76 -5.70 10.05
CA SER A 26 -0.54 -5.04 11.35
C SER A 26 -1.35 -5.68 12.47
N GLY A 27 -2.61 -6.05 12.20
CA GLY A 27 -3.43 -6.80 13.15
C GLY A 27 -2.83 -8.17 13.47
N HIS A 28 -2.33 -8.87 12.46
CA HIS A 28 -1.68 -10.16 12.63
C HIS A 28 -0.37 -10.07 13.44
N ALA A 29 0.48 -9.08 13.15
CA ALA A 29 1.72 -8.84 13.86
C ALA A 29 1.46 -8.60 15.36
N ARG A 30 0.51 -7.71 15.70
CA ARG A 30 0.10 -7.46 17.10
C ARG A 30 -0.43 -8.71 17.80
N PHE A 31 -1.20 -9.53 17.09
CA PHE A 31 -1.69 -10.80 17.62
C PHE A 31 -0.54 -11.78 17.93
N MET A 32 0.44 -11.89 17.03
CA MET A 32 1.60 -12.75 17.24
C MET A 32 2.46 -12.30 18.43
N GLU A 33 2.69 -10.98 18.55
CA GLU A 33 3.40 -10.36 19.68
C GLU A 33 2.68 -10.66 21.01
N ALA A 34 1.36 -10.46 21.08
CA ALA A 34 0.57 -10.71 22.28
C ALA A 34 0.56 -12.19 22.71
N ARG A 35 0.71 -13.11 21.75
CA ARG A 35 0.78 -14.55 21.99
C ARG A 35 2.17 -15.03 22.46
N GLY A 36 3.15 -14.13 22.56
CA GLY A 36 4.53 -14.50 22.89
C GLY A 36 5.16 -15.40 21.84
N SER A 37 4.72 -15.28 20.58
CA SER A 37 5.29 -16.06 19.48
C SER A 37 6.74 -15.62 19.29
N SER A 38 7.66 -16.57 19.16
CA SER A 38 9.07 -16.24 18.87
C SER A 38 9.14 -15.35 17.63
N PRO A 39 10.07 -14.37 17.58
CA PRO A 39 10.29 -13.59 16.38
C PRO A 39 10.48 -14.53 15.19
N SER A 40 9.55 -14.46 14.24
CA SER A 40 9.70 -15.09 12.94
C SER A 40 10.98 -14.57 12.29
N GLU A 41 11.73 -15.39 11.55
CA GLU A 41 12.86 -14.92 10.72
C GLU A 41 12.43 -13.84 9.72
N LEU A 42 11.13 -13.77 9.40
CA LEU A 42 10.52 -12.71 8.61
C LEU A 42 10.10 -11.54 9.51
N ASP A 43 10.74 -10.38 9.30
CA ASP A 43 10.33 -9.10 9.87
C ASP A 43 9.05 -8.60 9.17
N VAL A 44 7.90 -9.08 9.64
CA VAL A 44 6.57 -8.68 9.15
C VAL A 44 6.39 -7.17 9.24
N THR A 45 6.98 -6.51 10.23
CA THR A 45 6.92 -5.05 10.40
C THR A 45 7.69 -4.33 9.29
N ALA A 46 8.83 -4.86 8.83
CA ALA A 46 9.51 -4.34 7.65
C ALA A 46 8.66 -4.48 6.39
N HIS A 47 7.97 -5.61 6.20
CA HIS A 47 7.08 -5.80 5.06
C HIS A 47 5.89 -4.85 5.07
N ILE A 48 5.27 -4.61 6.23
CA ILE A 48 4.21 -3.60 6.41
C ILE A 48 4.71 -2.22 5.96
N ARG A 49 5.90 -1.79 6.42
CA ARG A 49 6.50 -0.52 6.01
C ARG A 49 6.73 -0.44 4.50
N SER A 50 7.22 -1.52 3.88
CA SER A 50 7.42 -1.55 2.42
C SER A 50 6.10 -1.43 1.66
N ILE A 51 5.03 -2.05 2.14
CA ILE A 51 3.69 -1.94 1.54
C ILE A 51 3.18 -0.49 1.62
N ASP A 52 3.33 0.16 2.78
CA ASP A 52 2.91 1.55 2.97
C ASP A 52 3.65 2.50 2.01
N VAL A 53 4.96 2.29 1.81
CA VAL A 53 5.78 3.07 0.86
C VAL A 53 5.26 2.89 -0.57
N VAL A 54 5.04 1.65 -1.01
CA VAL A 54 4.53 1.40 -2.38
C VAL A 54 3.13 2.00 -2.57
N ALA A 55 2.25 1.90 -1.58
CA ALA A 55 0.92 2.52 -1.65
C ALA A 55 1.01 4.05 -1.77
N HIS A 56 1.98 4.68 -1.09
CA HIS A 56 2.26 6.11 -1.23
C HIS A 56 2.77 6.48 -2.63
N GLU A 57 3.72 5.70 -3.18
CA GLU A 57 4.27 5.93 -4.51
C GLU A 57 3.21 5.81 -5.61
N LEU A 58 2.31 4.82 -5.51
CA LEU A 58 1.20 4.67 -6.47
C LEU A 58 0.28 5.90 -6.48
N ARG A 59 -0.01 6.48 -5.31
CA ARG A 59 -0.78 7.73 -5.20
C ARG A 59 -0.03 8.92 -5.77
N ALA A 60 1.27 9.01 -5.53
CA ALA A 60 2.09 10.08 -6.08
C ALA A 60 2.14 10.03 -7.61
N VAL A 61 2.24 8.84 -8.21
CA VAL A 61 2.17 8.67 -9.67
C VAL A 61 0.77 9.03 -10.19
N ALA A 62 -0.29 8.59 -9.53
CA ALA A 62 -1.66 8.94 -9.90
C ALA A 62 -1.91 10.48 -9.85
N ALA A 63 -1.39 11.17 -8.83
CA ALA A 63 -1.50 12.62 -8.72
C ALA A 63 -0.75 13.36 -9.85
N ARG A 64 0.41 12.85 -10.28
CA ARG A 64 1.13 13.40 -11.44
C ARG A 64 0.37 13.26 -12.75
N ILE A 65 -0.53 12.28 -12.87
CA ILE A 65 -1.42 12.16 -14.04
C ILE A 65 -2.45 13.29 -14.03
N ASP A 66 -2.95 13.72 -12.85
CA ASP A 66 -3.86 14.86 -12.75
C ASP A 66 -3.20 16.17 -13.20
N ASP A 67 -1.92 16.36 -12.85
CA ASP A 67 -1.15 17.52 -13.29
C ASP A 67 -0.95 17.56 -14.82
N ILE A 68 -0.98 16.39 -15.48
CA ILE A 68 -0.86 16.26 -16.95
C ILE A 68 -2.21 16.50 -17.64
N GLU A 69 -3.33 16.08 -17.04
CA GLU A 69 -4.67 16.30 -17.60
C GLU A 69 -5.19 17.74 -17.39
N GLY A 70 -4.62 18.49 -16.44
CA GLY A 70 -4.99 19.88 -16.15
C GLY A 70 -4.19 20.97 -16.90
N ALA A 71 -3.21 20.59 -17.75
CA ALA A 71 -2.37 21.49 -18.55
C ALA A 71 -2.83 21.54 -20.02
#